data_AF-T1APC5-F1
#
_entry.id   AF-T1APC5-F1
#
_cell.length_a   1.000
_cell.length_b   1.000
_cell.length_c   1.000
_cell.angle_alpha   90.00
_cell.angle_beta   90.00
_cell.angle_gamma   90.00
#
_symmetry.space_group_name_H-M   'P 1'
#
loop_
_entity.id
_entity.type
_entity.pdbx_description
1 polymer ?
#
loop_
_entity_poly.entity_id
_entity_poly.type
_entity_poly.pdbx_seq_one_letter_code
_entity_poly.pdbx_strand_id
1 'polypeptide(L)'
;FLLTLGLFGAALFYGDSVITPAISVLSAVEGVEIATPKMAEFVVPITVAIILVLFGVQKHGTARVGTFFGPIMALWFIVIGLLGVASIVRHPQVLFALSPHYAVLFFIHNHTDAFLALGAIVLVLTGAEALYADMGHFGKKPIRNAWFVLVLPALLLNYFGQGALLIRDPSAVTNPFYLMVP
;
A
#
# COMPACT_ATOMS: atom_id res chain seq x y z
N PHE A 1 3.29 -5.25 -36.70
CA PHE A 1 3.58 -6.15 -35.57
C PHE A 1 4.20 -5.40 -34.39
N LEU A 2 5.44 -4.88 -34.49
CA LEU A 2 6.06 -4.11 -33.38
C LEU A 2 5.26 -2.86 -32.99
N LEU A 3 4.75 -2.09 -33.96
CA LEU A 3 3.84 -0.96 -33.69
C LEU A 3 2.58 -1.39 -32.94
N THR A 4 2.01 -2.55 -33.28
CA THR A 4 0.78 -3.07 -32.67
C THR A 4 1.02 -3.51 -31.23
N LEU A 5 2.16 -4.18 -30.97
CA LEU A 5 2.58 -4.55 -29.62
C LEU A 5 2.92 -3.32 -28.78
N GLY A 6 3.58 -2.32 -29.36
CA GLY A 6 3.86 -1.05 -28.69
C GLY A 6 2.59 -0.28 -28.32
N LEU A 7 1.62 -0.21 -29.23
CA LEU A 7 0.31 0.41 -28.98
C LEU A 7 -0.45 -0.33 -27.86
N PHE A 8 -0.40 -1.66 -27.86
CA PHE A 8 -1.00 -2.49 -26.83
C PHE A 8 -0.36 -2.26 -25.46
N GLY A 9 0.97 -2.24 -25.38
CA GLY A 9 1.69 -1.93 -24.14
C GLY A 9 1.39 -0.51 -23.62
N ALA A 10 1.34 0.48 -24.51
CA ALA A 10 0.99 1.86 -24.14
C ALA A 10 -0.45 1.97 -23.61
N ALA A 11 -1.40 1.24 -24.21
CA ALA A 11 -2.79 1.20 -23.74
C ALA A 11 -2.91 0.58 -22.34
N LEU A 12 -2.18 -0.51 -22.07
CA LEU A 12 -2.11 -1.12 -20.73
C LEU A 12 -1.51 -0.15 -19.69
N PHE A 13 -0.41 0.53 -20.04
CA PHE A 13 0.22 1.51 -19.16
C PHE A 13 -0.68 2.72 -18.87
N TYR A 14 -1.47 3.15 -19.87
CA TYR A 14 -2.46 4.21 -19.69
C TYR A 14 -3.57 3.79 -18.72
N GLY A 15 -4.05 2.55 -18.84
CA GLY A 15 -5.01 1.97 -17.90
C GLY A 15 -4.49 1.99 -16.47
N ASP A 16 -3.26 1.50 -16.25
CA ASP A 16 -2.64 1.48 -14.92
C ASP A 16 -2.45 2.89 -14.32
N SER A 17 -2.00 3.84 -15.15
CA SER A 17 -1.82 5.24 -14.75
C SER A 17 -3.11 5.93 -14.29
N VAL A 18 -4.26 5.51 -14.82
CA VAL A 18 -5.59 6.08 -14.46
C VAL A 18 -6.22 5.33 -13.28
N ILE A 19 -6.10 4.01 -13.24
CA ILE A 19 -6.73 3.17 -12.21
C ILE A 19 -6.04 3.35 -10.86
N THR A 20 -4.70 3.39 -10.83
CA THR A 20 -3.94 3.41 -9.57
C THR A 20 -4.26 4.60 -8.66
N PRO A 21 -4.30 5.87 -9.16
CA PRO A 21 -4.71 7.00 -8.32
C PRO A 21 -6.17 6.90 -7.87
N ALA A 22 -7.06 6.40 -8.73
CA ALA A 22 -8.48 6.28 -8.41
C ALA A 22 -8.73 5.25 -7.30
N ILE A 23 -8.19 4.04 -7.44
CA ILE A 23 -8.33 2.97 -6.46
C ILE A 23 -7.62 3.34 -5.14
N SER A 24 -6.43 3.92 -5.21
CA SER A 24 -5.69 4.30 -3.99
C SER A 24 -6.44 5.34 -3.15
N VAL A 25 -7.02 6.36 -3.78
CA VAL A 25 -7.81 7.39 -3.06
C VAL A 25 -9.13 6.80 -2.57
N LEU A 26 -9.80 5.98 -3.38
CA LEU A 26 -11.06 5.34 -2.99
C LEU A 26 -10.87 4.46 -1.75
N SER A 27 -9.88 3.58 -1.74
CA SER A 27 -9.59 2.70 -0.60
C SER A 27 -9.19 3.47 0.67
N ALA A 28 -8.58 4.65 0.52
CA ALA A 28 -8.32 5.54 1.66
C ALA A 28 -9.63 6.12 2.24
N VAL A 29 -10.58 6.50 1.37
CA VAL A 29 -11.87 7.08 1.78
C VAL A 29 -12.83 6.02 2.32
N GLU A 30 -12.84 4.81 1.77
CA GLU A 30 -13.60 3.65 2.29
C GLU A 30 -13.25 3.35 3.75
N GLY A 31 -12.00 3.62 4.15
CA GLY A 31 -11.58 3.54 5.55
C GLY A 31 -12.38 4.40 6.52
N VAL A 32 -12.86 5.55 6.05
CA VAL A 32 -13.67 6.48 6.86
C VAL A 32 -15.04 5.87 7.16
N GLU A 33 -15.58 5.02 6.27
CA GLU A 33 -16.86 4.34 6.46
C GLU A 33 -16.85 3.43 7.69
N ILE A 34 -15.70 2.81 7.98
CA ILE A 34 -15.52 1.93 9.15
C ILE A 34 -15.77 2.70 10.45
N ALA A 35 -15.34 3.96 10.51
CA ALA A 35 -15.57 4.83 11.66
C ALA A 35 -16.97 5.50 11.61
N THR A 36 -17.53 5.74 10.43
CA THR A 36 -18.83 6.40 10.25
C THR A 36 -19.59 5.80 9.06
N PRO A 37 -20.47 4.80 9.29
CA PRO A 37 -21.22 4.12 8.21
C PRO A 37 -22.13 5.05 7.40
N LYS A 38 -22.54 6.19 7.98
CA LYS A 38 -23.35 7.21 7.27
C LYS A 38 -22.58 7.93 6.15
N MET A 39 -21.26 7.75 6.05
CA MET A 39 -20.44 8.33 4.99
C MET A 39 -20.36 7.48 3.72
N ALA A 40 -20.92 6.25 3.70
CA ALA A 40 -20.88 5.34 2.55
C ALA A 40 -21.34 6.01 1.23
N GLU A 41 -22.45 6.77 1.27
CA GLU A 41 -22.98 7.47 0.09
C GLU A 41 -22.07 8.61 -0.41
N PHE A 42 -21.19 9.11 0.46
CA PHE A 42 -20.26 10.21 0.16
C PHE A 42 -18.86 9.74 -0.25
N VAL A 43 -18.56 8.43 -0.16
CA VAL A 43 -17.23 7.87 -0.51
C VAL A 43 -16.83 8.24 -1.93
N VAL A 44 -17.70 7.98 -2.92
CA VAL A 44 -17.43 8.27 -4.33
C VAL A 44 -17.32 9.78 -4.59
N PRO A 45 -18.28 10.64 -4.18
CA PRO A 45 -18.16 12.09 -4.33
C PRO A 45 -16.88 12.69 -3.71
N ILE A 46 -16.50 12.25 -2.51
CA ILE A 46 -15.29 12.72 -1.81
C ILE A 46 -14.05 12.29 -2.58
N THR A 47 -13.99 11.04 -3.05
CA THR A 47 -12.88 10.51 -3.86
C THR A 47 -12.68 11.36 -5.12
N VAL A 48 -13.76 11.65 -5.85
CA VAL A 48 -13.70 12.51 -7.06
C VAL A 48 -13.20 13.91 -6.71
N ALA A 49 -13.70 14.50 -5.63
CA ALA A 49 -13.27 15.83 -5.18
C ALA A 49 -11.77 15.86 -4.82
N ILE A 50 -11.28 14.86 -4.08
CA ILE A 50 -9.85 14.74 -3.73
C ILE A 50 -9.00 14.63 -4.98
N ILE A 51 -9.37 13.77 -5.93
CA ILE A 51 -8.64 13.61 -7.21
C ILE A 51 -8.58 14.93 -7.97
N LEU A 52 -9.71 15.62 -8.14
CA LEU A 52 -9.76 16.91 -8.84
C LEU A 52 -8.86 17.96 -8.18
N VAL A 53 -8.85 18.02 -6.84
CA VAL A 53 -7.99 18.94 -6.09
C VAL A 53 -6.52 18.56 -6.23
N LEU A 54 -6.16 17.30 -6.04
CA LEU A 54 -4.77 16.82 -6.13
C LEU A 54 -4.19 17.10 -7.51
N PHE A 55 -4.87 16.68 -8.58
CA PHE A 55 -4.41 16.94 -9.96
C PHE A 55 -4.50 18.43 -10.32
N GLY A 56 -5.49 19.17 -9.79
CA GLY A 56 -5.62 20.61 -9.98
C GLY A 56 -4.46 21.41 -9.36
N VAL A 57 -3.88 20.93 -8.26
CA VAL A 57 -2.72 21.55 -7.61
C VAL A 57 -1.41 21.23 -8.36
N GLN A 58 -1.28 20.05 -8.97
CA GLN A 58 -0.07 19.62 -9.68
C GLN A 58 0.35 20.58 -10.81
N LYS A 59 -0.57 21.36 -11.39
CA LYS A 59 -0.26 22.39 -12.39
C LYS A 59 0.71 23.47 -11.91
N HIS A 60 0.89 23.64 -10.59
CA HIS A 60 1.79 24.62 -9.99
C HIS A 60 3.22 24.11 -9.75
N GLY A 61 3.54 22.90 -10.24
CA GLY A 61 4.88 22.32 -10.22
C GLY A 61 5.06 21.25 -9.14
N THR A 62 5.63 20.11 -9.55
CA THR A 62 5.86 18.92 -8.72
C THR A 62 6.86 19.16 -7.58
N ALA A 63 7.80 20.08 -7.75
CA ALA A 63 8.81 20.39 -6.73
C ALA A 63 8.21 20.96 -5.43
N ARG A 64 7.21 21.86 -5.54
CA ARG A 64 6.52 22.39 -4.35
C ARG A 64 5.67 21.32 -3.68
N VAL A 65 4.96 20.51 -4.46
CA VAL A 65 4.15 19.40 -3.96
C VAL A 65 5.03 18.41 -3.19
N GLY A 66 6.15 17.98 -3.76
CA GLY A 66 7.07 17.03 -3.10
C GLY A 66 7.61 17.52 -1.75
N THR A 67 7.82 18.83 -1.59
CA THR A 67 8.32 19.40 -0.33
C THR A 67 7.28 19.33 0.79
N PHE A 68 5.99 19.49 0.49
CA PHE A 68 4.90 19.36 1.46
C PHE A 68 4.54 17.90 1.74
N PHE A 69 4.55 17.05 0.72
CA PHE A 69 4.18 15.64 0.85
C PHE A 69 5.24 14.83 1.60
N GLY A 70 6.52 15.17 1.48
CA GLY A 70 7.60 14.45 2.16
C GLY A 70 7.41 14.30 3.69
N PRO A 71 7.23 15.39 4.45
CA PRO A 71 6.96 15.33 5.89
C PRO A 71 5.68 14.57 6.24
N ILE A 72 4.62 14.74 5.44
CA ILE A 72 3.34 14.04 5.64
C ILE A 72 3.53 12.53 5.49
N MET A 73 4.22 12.10 4.44
CA MET A 73 4.54 10.68 4.22
C MET A 73 5.44 10.14 5.32
N ALA A 74 6.42 10.92 5.79
CA ALA A 74 7.28 10.50 6.88
C ALA A 74 6.49 10.27 8.18
N LEU A 75 5.61 11.21 8.52
CA LEU A 75 4.69 11.08 9.65
C LEU A 75 3.80 9.84 9.49
N TRP A 76 3.22 9.64 8.30
CA TRP A 76 2.38 8.49 7.98
C TRP A 76 3.12 7.16 8.22
N PHE A 77 4.32 7.00 7.66
CA PHE A 77 5.11 5.78 7.84
C PHE A 77 5.50 5.54 9.31
N ILE A 78 5.84 6.61 10.05
CA ILE A 78 6.10 6.48 11.49
C ILE A 78 4.86 6.00 12.24
N VAL A 79 3.69 6.60 11.97
CA VAL A 79 2.43 6.24 12.63
C VAL A 79 2.05 4.78 12.36
N ILE A 80 2.04 4.33 11.11
CA ILE A 80 1.67 2.94 10.78
C ILE A 80 2.69 1.94 11.35
N GLY A 81 3.96 2.32 11.44
CA GLY A 81 5.01 1.52 12.07
C GLY A 81 4.79 1.37 13.58
N LEU A 82 4.46 2.46 14.27
CA LEU A 82 4.15 2.44 15.71
C LEU A 82 2.89 1.62 16.01
N LEU A 83 1.84 1.75 15.19
CA LEU A 83 0.63 0.91 15.30
C LEU A 83 0.96 -0.57 15.10
N GLY A 84 1.79 -0.87 14.10
CA GLY A 84 2.31 -2.21 13.84
C GLY A 84 3.02 -2.79 15.07
N VAL A 85 3.97 -2.04 15.64
CA VAL A 85 4.68 -2.43 16.87
C VAL A 85 3.71 -2.67 18.02
N ALA A 86 2.74 -1.77 18.24
CA ALA A 86 1.77 -1.92 19.32
C ALA A 86 0.94 -3.21 19.19
N SER A 87 0.57 -3.60 17.95
CA SER A 87 -0.13 -4.86 17.69
C SER A 87 0.79 -6.08 17.89
N ILE A 88 2.03 -6.03 17.39
CA ILE A 88 3.02 -7.11 17.54
C ILE A 88 3.33 -7.38 19.02
N VAL A 89 3.50 -6.34 19.85
CA VAL A 89 3.76 -6.49 21.29
C VAL A 89 2.64 -7.26 21.99
N ARG A 90 1.38 -7.10 21.53
CA ARG A 90 0.25 -7.85 22.08
C ARG A 90 0.27 -9.33 21.66
N HIS A 91 0.78 -9.66 20.47
CA HIS A 91 0.88 -11.05 19.95
C HIS A 91 2.23 -11.28 19.25
N PRO A 92 3.33 -11.49 20.02
CA PRO A 92 4.69 -11.59 19.47
C PRO A 92 4.91 -12.85 18.62
N GLN A 93 4.02 -13.83 18.73
CA GLN A 93 4.05 -15.08 17.96
C GLN A 93 4.00 -14.84 16.44
N VAL A 94 3.47 -13.69 15.99
CA VAL A 94 3.46 -13.34 14.56
C VAL A 94 4.87 -13.30 13.96
N LEU A 95 5.89 -13.02 14.76
CA LEU A 95 7.28 -12.98 14.31
C LEU A 95 7.81 -14.35 13.86
N PHE A 96 7.18 -15.45 14.28
CA PHE A 96 7.53 -16.77 13.77
C PHE A 96 7.28 -16.91 12.26
N ALA A 97 6.42 -16.07 11.68
CA ALA A 97 6.20 -16.03 10.23
C ALA A 97 7.44 -15.58 9.42
N LEU A 98 8.49 -15.06 10.08
CA LEU A 98 9.80 -14.85 9.45
C LEU A 98 10.48 -16.16 9.04
N SER A 99 10.11 -17.29 9.67
CA SER A 99 10.66 -18.59 9.30
C SER A 99 10.08 -19.04 7.95
N PRO A 100 10.92 -19.35 6.95
CA PRO A 100 10.46 -19.79 5.62
C PRO A 100 9.66 -21.10 5.67
N HIS A 101 9.78 -21.85 6.75
CA HIS A 101 8.97 -23.04 7.02
C HIS A 101 7.46 -22.76 6.93
N TYR A 102 6.97 -21.62 7.40
CA TYR A 102 5.54 -21.28 7.32
C TYR A 102 5.07 -21.10 5.89
N ALA A 103 5.90 -20.51 5.03
CA ALA A 103 5.60 -20.42 3.61
C ALA A 103 5.53 -21.82 2.99
N VAL A 104 6.54 -22.67 3.24
CA VAL A 104 6.56 -24.05 2.72
C VAL A 104 5.33 -24.85 3.18
N LEU A 105 5.00 -24.79 4.47
CA LEU A 105 3.80 -25.44 4.98
C LEU A 105 2.53 -24.87 4.33
N PHE A 106 2.44 -23.57 4.14
CA PHE A 106 1.28 -22.95 3.50
C PHE A 106 1.07 -23.51 2.08
N PHE A 107 2.14 -23.67 1.30
CA PHE A 107 2.07 -24.28 -0.04
C PHE A 107 1.70 -25.77 -0.02
N ILE A 108 2.25 -26.53 0.94
CA ILE A 108 1.95 -27.96 1.08
C ILE A 108 0.50 -28.19 1.47
N HIS A 109 -0.07 -27.36 2.35
CA HIS A 109 -1.44 -27.56 2.83
C HIS A 109 -2.52 -26.96 1.92
N ASN A 110 -2.24 -25.84 1.24
CA ASN A 110 -3.26 -25.05 0.54
C ASN A 110 -3.13 -25.08 -0.99
N HIS A 111 -2.11 -25.75 -1.55
CA HIS A 111 -1.90 -26.00 -2.99
C HIS A 111 -2.36 -24.86 -3.93
N THR A 112 -3.59 -24.95 -4.46
CA THR A 112 -4.19 -23.98 -5.38
C THR A 112 -4.37 -22.60 -4.76
N ASP A 113 -4.80 -22.52 -3.50
CA ASP A 113 -5.03 -21.25 -2.83
C ASP A 113 -3.70 -20.53 -2.55
N ALA A 114 -2.66 -21.31 -2.23
CA ALA A 114 -1.31 -20.76 -2.11
C ALA A 114 -0.77 -20.24 -3.45
N PHE A 115 -1.09 -20.93 -4.55
CA PHE A 115 -0.76 -20.44 -5.90
C PHE A 115 -1.52 -19.16 -6.25
N LEU A 116 -2.81 -19.07 -5.94
CA LEU A 116 -3.60 -17.86 -6.17
C LEU A 116 -3.11 -16.68 -5.30
N ALA A 117 -2.71 -16.95 -4.05
CA ALA A 117 -2.14 -15.94 -3.16
C ALA A 117 -0.84 -15.33 -3.69
N LEU A 118 -0.02 -16.07 -4.45
CA LEU A 118 1.15 -15.50 -5.13
C LEU A 118 0.77 -14.38 -6.09
N GLY A 119 -0.39 -14.47 -6.75
CA GLY A 119 -0.91 -13.38 -7.59
C GLY A 119 -1.05 -12.09 -6.80
N ALA A 120 -1.66 -12.16 -5.61
CA ALA A 120 -1.79 -11.00 -4.72
C ALA A 120 -0.43 -10.49 -4.23
N ILE A 121 0.52 -11.38 -3.91
CA ILE A 121 1.88 -11.00 -3.50
C ILE A 121 2.61 -10.27 -4.65
N VAL A 122 2.48 -10.75 -5.89
CA VAL A 122 3.08 -10.10 -7.06
C VAL A 122 2.44 -8.73 -7.31
N LEU A 123 1.15 -8.57 -7.07
CA LEU A 123 0.47 -7.27 -7.19
C LEU A 123 1.02 -6.22 -6.22
N VAL A 124 1.58 -6.62 -5.06
CA VAL A 124 2.25 -5.68 -4.13
C VAL A 124 3.55 -5.12 -4.72
N LEU A 125 4.12 -5.76 -5.75
CA LEU A 125 5.32 -5.28 -6.44
C LEU A 125 5.03 -4.13 -7.41
N THR A 126 3.75 -3.86 -7.69
CA THR A 126 3.35 -2.72 -8.54
C THR A 126 3.80 -1.40 -7.91
N GLY A 127 4.31 -0.47 -8.72
CA GLY A 127 4.93 0.76 -8.24
C GLY A 127 6.45 0.68 -7.98
N ALA A 128 7.07 -0.51 -8.00
CA ALA A 128 8.53 -0.60 -8.10
C ALA A 128 9.06 0.04 -9.39
N GLU A 129 8.25 0.03 -10.45
CA GLU A 129 8.53 0.71 -11.72
C GLU A 129 8.57 2.24 -11.58
N ALA A 130 7.69 2.82 -10.77
CA ALA A 130 7.67 4.26 -10.48
C ALA A 130 8.91 4.63 -9.66
N LEU A 131 9.26 3.81 -8.67
CA LEU A 131 10.49 3.99 -7.89
C LEU A 131 11.74 3.96 -8.78
N TYR A 132 11.77 3.04 -9.76
CA TYR A 132 12.87 2.93 -10.72
C TYR A 132 12.93 4.13 -11.67
N ALA A 133 11.79 4.59 -12.20
CA ALA A 133 11.72 5.78 -13.05
C ALA A 133 12.23 7.03 -12.30
N ASP A 134 11.86 7.17 -11.02
CA ASP A 134 12.27 8.28 -10.15
C ASP A 134 13.77 8.28 -9.81
N MET A 135 14.47 7.14 -9.96
CA MET A 135 15.93 7.10 -9.83
C MET A 135 16.63 7.96 -10.88
N GLY A 136 16.01 8.18 -12.04
CA GLY A 136 16.53 9.10 -13.06
C GLY A 136 16.51 10.57 -12.61
N HIS A 137 15.56 10.95 -11.76
CA HIS A 137 15.37 12.34 -11.30
C HIS A 137 16.06 12.62 -9.96
N PHE A 138 15.89 11.75 -8.96
CA PHE A 138 16.41 11.95 -7.60
C PHE A 138 17.76 11.26 -7.35
N GLY A 139 18.13 10.32 -8.21
CA GLY A 139 19.30 9.47 -8.03
C GLY A 139 19.07 8.30 -7.08
N LYS A 140 19.94 7.31 -7.19
CA LYS A 140 19.85 6.03 -6.45
C LYS A 140 19.99 6.14 -4.93
N LYS A 141 20.82 7.07 -4.43
CA LYS A 141 21.16 7.13 -2.99
C LYS A 141 19.98 7.63 -2.13
N PRO A 142 19.30 8.75 -2.45
CA PRO A 142 18.16 9.22 -1.66
C PRO A 142 17.03 8.20 -1.59
N ILE A 143 16.69 7.59 -2.73
CA ILE A 143 15.65 6.56 -2.82
C ILE A 143 15.98 5.36 -1.94
N ARG A 144 17.21 4.83 -2.05
CA ARG A 144 17.64 3.68 -1.24
C ARG A 144 17.57 3.99 0.26
N ASN A 145 18.03 5.18 0.65
CA ASN A 145 18.01 5.58 2.06
C ASN A 145 16.58 5.70 2.58
N ALA A 146 15.68 6.39 1.87
CA ALA A 146 14.28 6.51 2.26
C ALA A 146 13.60 5.13 2.37
N TRP A 147 13.87 4.25 1.39
CA TRP A 147 13.31 2.90 1.37
C TRP A 147 13.76 2.07 2.58
N PHE A 148 15.07 1.88 2.77
CA PHE A 148 15.57 0.95 3.78
C PHE A 148 15.52 1.50 5.21
N VAL A 149 15.54 2.82 5.39
CA VAL A 149 15.53 3.42 6.74
C VAL A 149 14.13 3.61 7.29
N LEU A 150 13.16 3.95 6.43
CA LEU A 150 11.83 4.36 6.88
C LEU A 150 10.71 3.50 6.28
N VAL A 151 10.61 3.47 4.95
CA VAL A 151 9.44 2.90 4.27
C VAL A 151 9.36 1.38 4.50
N LEU A 152 10.42 0.64 4.21
CA LEU A 152 10.45 -0.81 4.34
C LEU A 152 10.23 -1.27 5.80
N PRO A 153 10.95 -0.73 6.81
CA PRO A 153 10.69 -1.09 8.20
C PRO A 153 9.26 -0.79 8.64
N ALA A 154 8.72 0.39 8.29
CA ALA A 154 7.35 0.76 8.65
C ALA A 154 6.31 -0.17 8.03
N LEU A 155 6.45 -0.50 6.74
CA LEU A 155 5.55 -1.42 6.04
C LEU A 155 5.64 -2.82 6.64
N LEU A 156 6.84 -3.35 6.88
CA LEU A 156 7.01 -4.66 7.50
C LEU A 156 6.33 -4.70 8.87
N LEU A 157 6.60 -3.72 9.74
CA LEU A 157 5.98 -3.62 11.06
C LEU A 157 4.45 -3.55 10.96
N ASN A 158 3.92 -2.80 9.99
CA ASN A 158 2.48 -2.71 9.77
C ASN A 158 1.89 -4.06 9.34
N TYR A 159 2.47 -4.76 8.36
CA TYR A 159 2.00 -6.07 7.92
C TYR A 159 2.07 -7.12 9.03
N PHE A 160 3.15 -7.17 9.79
CA PHE A 160 3.25 -8.04 10.97
C PHE A 160 2.21 -7.64 12.04
N GLY A 161 1.95 -6.35 12.24
CA GLY A 161 0.89 -5.87 13.11
C GLY A 161 -0.50 -6.32 12.68
N GLN A 162 -0.78 -6.37 11.37
CA GLN A 162 -2.04 -6.87 10.82
C GLN A 162 -2.15 -8.38 11.03
N GLY A 163 -1.07 -9.13 10.82
CA GLY A 163 -1.00 -10.56 11.14
C GLY A 163 -1.25 -10.83 12.63
N ALA A 164 -0.66 -10.03 13.53
CA ALA A 164 -0.88 -10.12 14.97
C ALA A 164 -2.35 -9.84 15.35
N LEU A 165 -3.00 -8.89 14.68
CA LEU A 165 -4.43 -8.61 14.85
C LEU A 165 -5.27 -9.82 14.42
N LEU A 166 -4.99 -10.42 13.26
CA LEU A 166 -5.75 -11.56 12.73
C LEU A 166 -5.59 -12.83 13.57
N ILE A 167 -4.44 -13.02 14.24
CA ILE A 167 -4.26 -14.10 15.21
C ILE A 167 -5.16 -13.89 16.43
N ARG A 168 -5.34 -12.64 16.87
CA ARG A 168 -6.18 -12.28 18.03
C ARG A 168 -7.67 -12.31 17.69
N ASP A 169 -8.03 -11.77 16.54
CA ASP A 169 -9.40 -11.60 16.08
C ASP A 169 -9.50 -11.86 14.56
N PRO A 170 -9.88 -13.07 14.16
CA PRO A 170 -10.06 -13.42 12.75
C PRO A 170 -11.15 -12.61 12.03
N SER A 171 -12.11 -12.04 12.77
CA SER A 171 -13.20 -11.24 12.17
C SER A 171 -12.70 -9.92 11.58
N ALA A 172 -11.51 -9.46 12.00
CA ALA A 172 -10.87 -8.24 11.50
C ALA A 172 -10.35 -8.35 10.05
N VAL A 173 -10.49 -9.51 9.39
CA VAL A 173 -10.09 -9.72 7.98
C VAL A 173 -10.80 -8.78 7.01
N THR A 174 -11.97 -8.25 7.37
CA THR A 174 -12.70 -7.25 6.60
C THR A 174 -11.93 -5.96 6.44
N ASN A 175 -11.23 -5.51 7.50
CA ASN A 175 -10.34 -4.36 7.38
C ASN A 175 -9.22 -4.32 8.44
N PRO A 176 -8.18 -5.14 8.27
CA PRO A 176 -7.15 -5.32 9.29
C PRO A 176 -6.29 -4.07 9.50
N PHE A 177 -6.19 -3.20 8.50
CA PHE A 177 -5.45 -1.94 8.62
C PHE A 177 -6.15 -0.97 9.59
N TYR A 178 -7.43 -0.67 9.35
CA TYR A 178 -8.18 0.28 10.18
C TYR A 178 -8.54 -0.30 11.56
N LEU A 179 -8.85 -1.59 11.64
CA LEU A 179 -9.20 -2.25 12.91
C LEU A 179 -7.99 -2.49 13.84
N MET A 180 -6.77 -2.26 13.36
CA MET A 180 -5.58 -2.27 14.22
C MET A 180 -5.44 -1.00 15.05
N VAL A 181 -6.02 0.11 14.57
CA VAL A 181 -6.02 1.39 15.28
C VAL A 181 -6.85 1.24 16.56
N PRO A 182 -6.31 1.62 17.73
CA PRO A 182 -7.00 1.45 19.02
C PRO A 182 -8.27 2.32 19.16
#